data_AF-A0A349YL26-F1
#
_entry.id   AF-A0A349YL26-F1
#
_cell.length_a   1.000
_cell.length_b   1.000
_cell.length_c   1.000
_cell.angle_alpha   90.00
_cell.angle_beta   90.00
_cell.angle_gamma   90.00
#
_symmetry.space_group_name_H-M   'P 1'
#
loop_
_entity.id
_entity.type
_entity.pdbx_description
1 polymer ?
#
loop_
_entity_poly.entity_id
_entity_poly.type
_entity_poly.pdbx_seq_one_letter_code
_entity_poly.pdbx_strand_id
1 'polypeptide(L)'
;MIQIRDNVFETNSSSTHSLCISKEKFDPKNIPDYLNITADEDFGWSRDTYSTAEEKANYIFEVMCKCGLMAEIKDFKNKIKKLGIKASYPRLIKDKWGDIAISGDVDHAGEVIPFIHELLKDEDKLCRFLFDYKSVIYTGSDCVDDSDASCYVAEAAENNGYTWGQDENGEWNETHHIHPMYDPDHYEYFFKGN
;
A
#
# COMPACT_ATOMS: atom_id res chain seq x y z
N MET A 1 -30.33 -8.78 -13.94
CA MET A 1 -30.18 -10.23 -14.16
C MET A 1 -28.70 -10.52 -14.08
N ILE A 2 -28.23 -11.04 -12.94
CA ILE A 2 -26.81 -11.38 -12.75
C ILE A 2 -26.60 -12.74 -13.41
N GLN A 3 -25.69 -12.81 -14.38
CA GLN A 3 -25.31 -14.05 -15.02
C GLN A 3 -24.20 -14.68 -14.18
N ILE A 4 -24.55 -15.63 -13.31
CA ILE A 4 -23.58 -16.49 -12.64
C ILE A 4 -23.20 -17.59 -13.64
N ARG A 5 -21.91 -17.74 -13.95
CA ARG A 5 -21.40 -18.79 -14.84
C ARG A 5 -21.01 -20.00 -13.99
N ASP A 6 -21.81 -21.06 -14.03
CA ASP A 6 -21.48 -22.32 -13.38
C ASP A 6 -20.19 -22.92 -13.98
N ASN A 7 -19.27 -23.38 -13.12
CA ASN A 7 -17.99 -24.03 -13.45
C ASN A 7 -16.85 -23.15 -13.99
N VAL A 8 -16.78 -21.87 -13.63
CA VAL A 8 -15.54 -21.10 -13.67
C VAL A 8 -15.06 -20.93 -12.22
N PHE A 9 -13.95 -21.59 -11.85
CA PHE A 9 -13.20 -21.13 -10.68
C PHE A 9 -12.63 -19.77 -11.06
N GLU A 10 -13.31 -18.69 -10.67
CA GLU A 10 -12.64 -17.40 -10.54
C GLU A 10 -11.76 -17.52 -9.30
N THR A 11 -10.51 -17.94 -9.48
CA THR A 11 -9.44 -17.53 -8.55
C THR A 11 -9.19 -16.05 -8.79
N ASN A 12 -10.10 -15.20 -8.31
CA ASN A 12 -9.80 -13.79 -8.10
C ASN A 12 -9.01 -13.73 -6.79
N SER A 13 -7.72 -14.06 -6.81
CA SER A 13 -6.87 -13.81 -5.65
C SER A 13 -6.94 -12.32 -5.37
N SER A 14 -7.67 -11.92 -4.33
CA SER A 14 -7.83 -10.52 -3.98
C SER A 14 -6.77 -10.08 -3.01
N SER A 15 -5.96 -9.10 -3.41
CA SER A 15 -5.00 -8.45 -2.52
C SER A 15 -5.66 -7.26 -1.85
N THR A 16 -5.48 -7.15 -0.54
CA THR A 16 -6.01 -6.05 0.29
C THR A 16 -4.86 -5.31 0.96
N HIS A 17 -4.76 -4.01 0.74
CA HIS A 17 -3.66 -3.17 1.21
C HIS A 17 -4.23 -1.98 1.98
N SER A 18 -3.82 -1.84 3.24
CA SER A 18 -4.08 -0.65 4.06
C SER A 18 -2.80 0.14 4.25
N LEU A 19 -2.76 1.36 3.73
CA LEU A 19 -1.65 2.29 3.91
C LEU A 19 -2.01 3.27 5.02
N CYS A 20 -1.30 3.17 6.14
CA CYS A 20 -1.50 3.99 7.33
C CYS A 20 -0.39 5.03 7.41
N ILE A 21 -0.73 6.31 7.40
CA ILE A 21 0.24 7.41 7.55
C ILE A 21 0.04 8.05 8.91
N SER A 22 1.08 8.05 9.74
CA SER A 22 1.11 8.78 11.00
C SER A 22 0.95 10.28 10.75
N LYS A 23 0.04 10.95 11.47
CA LYS A 23 -0.13 12.41 11.49
C LYS A 23 0.93 13.12 12.31
N GLU A 24 1.70 12.37 13.10
CA GLU A 24 2.78 12.89 13.90
C GLU A 24 3.93 13.37 13.03
N LYS A 25 4.72 14.30 13.57
CA LYS A 25 5.97 14.69 12.92
C LYS A 25 6.95 13.52 12.99
N PHE A 26 7.50 13.16 11.85
CA PHE A 26 8.59 12.18 11.80
C PHE A 26 9.86 12.79 12.42
N ASP A 27 10.69 11.96 13.08
CA ASP A 27 12.01 12.39 13.54
C ASP A 27 12.96 12.43 12.32
N PRO A 28 13.60 13.57 11.99
CA PRO A 28 14.58 13.64 10.90
C PRO A 28 15.74 12.64 11.04
N LYS A 29 16.01 12.11 12.24
CA LYS A 29 16.98 11.03 12.44
C LYS A 29 16.58 9.70 11.80
N ASN A 30 15.31 9.52 11.47
CA ASN A 30 14.80 8.35 10.77
C ASN A 30 15.01 8.44 9.25
N ILE A 31 15.45 9.59 8.72
CA ILE A 31 15.87 9.69 7.32
C ILE A 31 17.15 8.87 7.16
N PRO A 32 17.17 7.81 6.32
CA PRO A 32 18.36 7.00 6.13
C PRO A 32 19.36 7.71 5.20
N ASP A 33 20.64 7.42 5.39
CA ASP A 33 21.69 7.90 4.47
C ASP A 33 21.59 7.24 3.09
N TYR A 34 20.99 6.04 3.03
CA TYR A 34 20.88 5.21 1.84
C TYR A 34 19.54 4.47 1.77
N LEU A 35 18.95 4.37 0.58
CA LEU A 35 17.81 3.52 0.27
C LEU A 35 18.18 2.53 -0.84
N ASN A 36 17.93 1.24 -0.63
CA ASN A 36 18.04 0.23 -1.68
C ASN A 36 16.69 -0.04 -2.33
N ILE A 37 16.42 0.60 -3.48
CA ILE A 37 15.20 0.37 -4.24
C ILE A 37 15.52 -0.67 -5.32
N THR A 38 14.85 -1.82 -5.25
CA THR A 38 15.09 -3.02 -6.07
C THR A 38 13.96 -3.30 -7.05
N ALA A 39 12.71 -3.01 -6.67
CA ALA A 39 11.50 -3.32 -7.45
C ALA A 39 11.37 -4.82 -7.80
N ASP A 40 11.59 -5.68 -6.82
CA ASP A 40 11.61 -7.14 -6.94
C ASP A 40 10.80 -7.87 -5.85
N GLU A 41 9.92 -7.16 -5.14
CA GLU A 41 9.04 -7.75 -4.12
C GLU A 41 7.62 -8.00 -4.67
N ASP A 42 6.94 -9.04 -4.17
CA ASP A 42 5.55 -9.33 -4.52
C ASP A 42 4.62 -8.90 -3.36
N PHE A 43 4.12 -7.67 -3.41
CA PHE A 43 3.22 -7.11 -2.42
C PHE A 43 1.79 -7.61 -2.63
N GLY A 44 1.16 -8.09 -1.54
CA GLY A 44 -0.24 -8.51 -1.56
C GLY A 44 -0.45 -10.01 -1.68
N TRP A 45 0.59 -10.79 -1.95
CA TRP A 45 0.47 -12.26 -1.96
C TRP A 45 0.35 -12.84 -0.54
N SER A 46 1.18 -12.33 0.37
CA SER A 46 1.23 -12.71 1.78
C SER A 46 0.67 -11.61 2.67
N ARG A 47 0.29 -12.00 3.89
CA ARG A 47 -0.01 -11.04 4.96
C ARG A 47 1.28 -10.54 5.57
N ASP A 48 1.64 -9.31 5.26
CA ASP A 48 2.88 -8.69 5.71
C ASP A 48 2.63 -7.28 6.24
N THR A 49 3.59 -6.82 7.04
CA THR A 49 3.61 -5.48 7.63
C THR A 49 4.91 -4.80 7.23
N TYR A 50 4.80 -3.77 6.40
CA TYR A 50 5.95 -3.02 5.89
C TYR A 50 6.04 -1.67 6.60
N SER A 51 7.11 -1.46 7.35
CA SER A 51 7.26 -0.29 8.24
C SER A 51 8.58 0.46 8.04
N THR A 52 9.55 -0.17 7.38
CA THR A 52 10.84 0.47 7.10
C THR A 52 10.74 1.42 5.91
N ALA A 53 11.66 2.39 5.86
CA ALA A 53 11.73 3.34 4.75
C ALA A 53 12.01 2.65 3.41
N GLU A 54 12.76 1.55 3.43
CA GLU A 54 13.11 0.79 2.22
C GLU A 54 11.93 0.02 1.66
N GLU A 55 11.20 -0.74 2.50
CA GLU A 55 10.00 -1.47 2.08
C GLU A 55 8.94 -0.50 1.51
N LYS A 56 8.67 0.60 2.22
CA LYS A 56 7.69 1.61 1.79
C LYS A 56 8.12 2.33 0.51
N ALA A 57 9.42 2.57 0.33
CA ALA A 57 9.96 3.13 -0.90
C ALA A 57 9.88 2.15 -2.08
N ASN A 58 10.14 0.86 -1.86
CA ASN A 58 9.98 -0.18 -2.87
C ASN A 58 8.52 -0.30 -3.30
N TYR A 59 7.59 -0.37 -2.34
CA TYR A 59 6.15 -0.43 -2.62
C TYR A 59 5.67 0.68 -3.59
N ILE A 60 5.92 1.95 -3.25
CA ILE A 60 5.49 3.07 -4.11
C ILE A 60 6.23 3.09 -5.45
N PHE A 61 7.49 2.66 -5.47
CA PHE A 61 8.29 2.62 -6.68
C PHE A 61 7.81 1.54 -7.64
N GLU A 62 7.44 0.38 -7.12
CA GLU A 62 6.85 -0.71 -7.89
C GLU A 62 5.49 -0.36 -8.45
N VAL A 63 4.61 0.27 -7.65
CA VAL A 63 3.33 0.83 -8.15
C VAL A 63 3.59 1.74 -9.34
N MET A 64 4.52 2.70 -9.20
CA MET A 64 4.84 3.63 -10.28
C MET A 64 5.41 2.91 -11.52
N CYS A 65 6.19 1.84 -11.33
CA CYS A 65 6.72 1.04 -12.44
C CYS A 65 5.60 0.26 -13.16
N LYS A 66 4.75 -0.46 -12.42
CA LYS A 66 3.61 -1.22 -12.96
C LYS A 66 2.63 -0.35 -13.72
N CYS A 67 2.40 0.86 -13.22
CA CYS A 67 1.47 1.80 -13.84
C CYS A 67 2.11 2.70 -14.91
N GLY A 68 3.41 2.51 -15.22
CA GLY A 68 4.09 3.29 -16.26
C GLY A 68 4.25 4.79 -15.94
N LEU A 69 4.26 5.16 -14.66
CA LEU A 69 4.27 6.53 -14.15
C LEU A 69 5.66 7.17 -14.22
N MET A 70 6.21 7.31 -15.43
CA MET A 70 7.59 7.77 -15.65
C MET A 70 7.88 9.18 -15.14
N ALA A 71 6.87 10.07 -15.13
CA ALA A 71 7.04 11.43 -14.63
C ALA A 71 7.15 11.43 -13.10
N GLU A 72 6.33 10.63 -12.44
CA GLU A 72 6.25 10.41 -11.00
C GLU A 72 7.52 9.71 -10.50
N ILE A 73 8.01 8.69 -11.20
CA ILE A 73 9.32 8.06 -10.93
C ILE A 73 10.43 9.10 -10.94
N LYS A 74 10.43 10.00 -11.92
CA LYS A 74 11.45 11.06 -12.02
C LYS A 74 11.33 12.05 -10.88
N ASP A 75 10.11 12.46 -10.52
CA ASP A 75 9.88 13.39 -9.41
C ASP A 75 10.28 12.78 -8.06
N PHE A 76 9.86 11.53 -7.81
CA PHE A 76 10.27 10.76 -6.64
C PHE A 76 11.79 10.69 -6.49
N LYS A 77 12.51 10.29 -7.55
CA LYS A 77 13.99 10.26 -7.56
C LYS A 77 14.60 11.63 -7.23
N ASN A 78 14.01 12.71 -7.76
CA ASN A 78 14.48 14.07 -7.47
C ASN A 78 14.23 14.47 -6.01
N LYS A 79 13.10 14.10 -5.43
CA LYS A 79 12.77 14.36 -4.02
C LYS A 79 13.70 13.62 -3.07
N ILE A 80 13.91 12.31 -3.29
CA ILE A 80 14.89 11.52 -2.52
C ILE A 80 16.29 12.17 -2.58
N LYS A 81 16.74 12.58 -3.77
CA LYS A 81 18.01 13.29 -3.93
C LYS A 81 18.05 14.64 -3.21
N LYS A 82 16.98 15.42 -3.23
CA LYS A 82 16.89 16.72 -2.54
C LYS A 82 16.95 16.58 -1.02
N LEU A 83 16.42 15.48 -0.49
CA LEU A 83 16.53 15.12 0.93
C LEU A 83 17.95 14.70 1.33
N GLY A 84 18.90 14.63 0.39
CA GLY A 84 20.30 14.25 0.65
C GLY A 84 20.53 12.74 0.74
N ILE A 85 19.51 11.94 0.45
CA ILE A 85 19.53 10.49 0.54
C ILE A 85 20.21 9.92 -0.72
N LYS A 86 21.15 9.01 -0.53
CA LYS A 86 21.70 8.21 -1.64
C LYS A 86 20.74 7.05 -1.93
N ALA A 87 20.56 6.68 -3.19
CA ALA A 87 19.70 5.55 -3.52
C ALA A 87 20.22 4.76 -4.72
N SER A 88 20.11 3.43 -4.65
CA SER A 88 20.10 2.57 -5.84
C SER A 88 18.70 2.51 -6.42
N TYR A 89 18.64 2.28 -7.72
CA TYR A 89 17.39 2.00 -8.43
C TYR A 89 17.65 0.89 -9.43
N PRO A 90 16.66 0.03 -9.72
CA PRO A 90 16.78 -0.92 -10.80
C PRO A 90 16.90 -0.17 -12.14
N ARG A 91 17.48 -0.86 -13.13
CA ARG A 91 17.46 -0.36 -14.50
C ARG A 91 16.04 -0.54 -15.05
N LEU A 92 15.41 0.58 -15.41
CA LEU A 92 14.10 0.56 -16.06
C LEU A 92 14.27 0.18 -17.53
N ILE A 93 13.94 -1.07 -17.86
CA ILE A 93 13.94 -1.60 -19.22
C ILE A 93 12.49 -1.74 -19.64
N LYS A 94 12.19 -1.47 -20.91
CA LYS A 94 10.87 -1.75 -21.46
C LYS A 94 10.80 -3.16 -22.02
N ASP A 95 9.70 -3.85 -21.77
CA ASP A 95 9.42 -5.12 -22.43
C ASP A 95 8.92 -4.91 -23.88
N LYS A 96 8.50 -5.99 -24.52
CA LYS A 96 8.03 -5.98 -25.91
C LYS A 96 6.68 -5.25 -26.11
N TRP A 97 5.94 -5.01 -25.03
CA TRP A 97 4.67 -4.27 -25.04
C TRP A 97 4.86 -2.79 -24.69
N GLY A 98 6.06 -2.42 -24.21
CA GLY A 98 6.43 -1.04 -23.90
C GLY A 98 6.29 -0.70 -22.42
N ASP A 99 5.92 -1.69 -21.61
CA ASP A 99 5.75 -1.60 -20.16
C ASP A 99 7.11 -1.74 -19.47
N ILE A 100 7.22 -1.21 -18.25
CA ILE A 100 8.46 -1.27 -17.47
C ILE A 100 8.60 -2.69 -16.92
N ALA A 101 9.63 -3.40 -17.38
CA ALA A 101 9.97 -4.73 -16.91
C ALA A 101 10.64 -4.64 -15.52
N ILE A 102 9.89 -5.03 -14.49
CA ILE A 102 10.37 -5.24 -13.13
C ILE A 102 10.03 -6.67 -12.68
N SER A 103 10.71 -7.15 -11.65
CA SER A 103 10.48 -8.48 -11.10
C SER A 103 9.35 -8.50 -10.09
N GLY A 104 9.17 -7.40 -9.34
CA GLY A 104 8.15 -7.29 -8.31
C GLY A 104 6.75 -7.08 -8.86
N ASP A 105 5.77 -7.24 -7.99
CA ASP A 105 4.37 -7.03 -8.29
C ASP A 105 3.61 -6.35 -7.16
N VAL A 106 2.69 -5.49 -7.56
CA VAL A 106 1.66 -4.93 -6.69
C VAL A 106 0.36 -5.20 -7.41
N ASP A 107 -0.37 -6.20 -6.93
CA ASP A 107 -1.62 -6.58 -7.54
C ASP A 107 -2.60 -5.38 -7.54
N HIS A 108 -3.34 -5.19 -8.63
CA HIS A 108 -4.18 -3.99 -8.87
C HIS A 108 -3.49 -2.63 -8.60
N ALA A 109 -2.18 -2.49 -8.87
CA ALA A 109 -1.39 -1.27 -8.61
C ALA A 109 -2.05 0.07 -9.05
N GLY A 110 -2.90 0.03 -10.09
CA GLY A 110 -3.62 1.20 -10.61
C GLY A 110 -4.52 1.90 -9.58
N GLU A 111 -5.01 1.18 -8.58
CA GLU A 111 -5.85 1.73 -7.50
C GLU A 111 -5.06 2.62 -6.54
N VAL A 112 -3.74 2.44 -6.47
CA VAL A 112 -2.85 3.22 -5.60
C VAL A 112 -2.43 4.54 -6.26
N ILE A 113 -2.71 4.76 -7.55
CA ILE A 113 -2.29 5.97 -8.28
C ILE A 113 -2.74 7.29 -7.61
N PRO A 114 -4.00 7.45 -7.12
CA PRO A 114 -4.41 8.67 -6.43
C PRO A 114 -3.55 8.97 -5.20
N PHE A 115 -3.18 7.94 -4.44
CA PHE A 115 -2.29 8.06 -3.29
C PHE A 115 -0.88 8.48 -3.68
N ILE A 116 -0.32 7.91 -4.76
CA ILE A 116 1.00 8.32 -5.29
C ILE A 116 1.00 9.81 -5.63
N HIS A 117 -0.03 10.30 -6.32
CA HIS A 117 -0.13 11.71 -6.67
C HIS A 117 -0.23 12.61 -5.43
N GLU A 118 -0.96 12.17 -4.41
CA GLU A 118 -1.05 12.89 -3.14
C GLU A 118 0.30 12.95 -2.42
N LEU A 119 0.99 11.82 -2.28
CA LEU A 119 2.32 11.76 -1.67
C LEU A 119 3.33 12.66 -2.39
N LEU A 120 3.37 12.63 -3.72
CA LEU A 120 4.34 13.43 -4.47
C LEU A 120 4.01 14.94 -4.43
N LYS A 121 2.75 15.30 -4.23
CA LYS A 121 2.33 16.70 -4.07
C LYS A 121 2.65 17.27 -2.69
N ASP A 122 2.60 16.44 -1.65
CA ASP A 122 2.83 16.83 -0.25
C ASP A 122 4.14 16.23 0.28
N GLU A 123 5.19 17.04 0.31
CA GLU A 123 6.53 16.61 0.75
C GLU A 123 6.57 16.19 2.23
N ASP A 124 5.75 16.81 3.10
CA ASP A 124 5.65 16.41 4.50
C ASP A 124 5.00 15.04 4.61
N LYS A 125 3.89 14.81 3.91
CA LYS A 125 3.21 13.51 3.86
C LYS A 125 4.11 12.41 3.30
N LEU A 126 4.86 12.68 2.23
CA LEU A 126 5.86 11.75 1.69
C LEU A 126 6.90 11.37 2.75
N CYS A 127 7.42 12.35 3.49
CA CYS A 127 8.42 12.08 4.51
C CYS A 127 7.84 11.34 5.71
N ARG A 128 6.63 11.67 6.17
CA ARG A 128 5.93 10.92 7.22
C ARG A 128 5.65 9.49 6.80
N PHE A 129 5.21 9.28 5.56
CA PHE A 129 4.98 7.95 5.03
C PHE A 129 6.28 7.14 4.98
N LEU A 130 7.34 7.67 4.39
CA LEU A 130 8.60 6.94 4.23
C LEU A 130 9.37 6.75 5.53
N PHE A 131 9.49 7.79 6.37
CA PHE A 131 10.49 7.83 7.45
C PHE A 131 9.89 7.76 8.86
N ASP A 132 8.58 7.89 9.04
CA ASP A 132 7.97 7.54 10.32
C ASP A 132 7.77 6.02 10.38
N TYR A 133 8.35 5.35 11.38
CA TYR A 133 8.18 3.92 11.61
C TYR A 133 6.74 3.56 12.02
N LYS A 134 5.95 4.56 12.46
CA LYS A 134 4.51 4.40 12.72
C LYS A 134 3.68 4.38 11.44
N SER A 135 4.19 4.92 10.33
CA SER A 135 3.54 4.77 9.03
C SER A 135 3.84 3.39 8.48
N VAL A 136 2.80 2.64 8.13
CA VAL A 136 2.87 1.20 7.86
C VAL A 136 1.97 0.84 6.67
N ILE A 137 2.38 -0.16 5.91
CA ILE A 137 1.54 -0.83 4.90
C ILE A 137 1.20 -2.21 5.45
N TYR A 138 -0.09 -2.51 5.56
CA TYR A 138 -0.59 -3.85 5.84
C TYR A 138 -1.07 -4.46 4.54
N THR A 139 -0.53 -5.62 4.16
CA THR A 139 -1.03 -6.39 3.03
C THR A 139 -1.74 -7.65 3.51
N GLY A 140 -2.59 -8.20 2.65
CA GLY A 140 -3.19 -9.52 2.86
C GLY A 140 -3.86 -10.01 1.59
N SER A 141 -4.21 -11.30 1.59
CA SER A 141 -4.99 -11.91 0.52
C SER A 141 -6.09 -12.82 1.06
N ASP A 142 -7.11 -13.06 0.25
CA ASP A 142 -8.16 -14.04 0.50
C ASP A 142 -7.68 -15.50 0.44
N CYS A 143 -6.46 -15.72 -0.05
CA CYS A 143 -5.82 -17.02 -0.18
C CYS A 143 -5.15 -17.49 1.12
N VAL A 144 -5.11 -16.65 2.15
CA VAL A 144 -4.56 -16.99 3.48
C VAL A 144 -5.66 -16.99 4.54
N ASP A 145 -5.71 -18.06 5.32
CA ASP A 145 -6.66 -18.20 6.41
C ASP A 145 -6.26 -17.32 7.62
N ASP A 146 -7.26 -16.66 8.22
CA ASP A 146 -7.39 -16.41 9.67
C ASP A 146 -6.86 -15.15 10.41
N SER A 147 -7.65 -14.76 11.41
CA SER A 147 -7.51 -13.86 12.60
C SER A 147 -6.95 -12.42 12.53
N ASP A 148 -5.97 -12.11 11.68
CA ASP A 148 -5.37 -10.76 11.64
C ASP A 148 -6.03 -9.90 10.55
N ALA A 149 -6.89 -8.98 10.98
CA ALA A 149 -7.64 -8.08 10.11
C ALA A 149 -6.91 -6.75 9.81
N SER A 150 -5.63 -6.60 10.16
CA SER A 150 -4.88 -5.35 10.00
C SER A 150 -4.93 -4.76 8.58
N CYS A 151 -4.95 -5.61 7.54
CA CYS A 151 -5.07 -5.18 6.15
C CYS A 151 -6.42 -4.50 5.80
N TYR A 152 -7.43 -4.60 6.67
CA TYR A 152 -8.74 -3.97 6.52
C TYR A 152 -8.92 -2.68 7.34
N VAL A 153 -7.88 -2.20 8.06
CA VAL A 153 -8.02 -0.98 8.88
C VAL A 153 -8.39 0.24 8.05
N ALA A 154 -7.89 0.35 6.81
CA ALA A 154 -8.23 1.47 5.93
C ALA A 154 -9.64 1.34 5.35
N GLU A 155 -10.12 0.13 5.06
CA GLU A 155 -11.53 -0.11 4.71
C GLU A 155 -12.46 0.27 5.87
N ALA A 156 -12.12 -0.14 7.09
CA ALA A 156 -12.85 0.24 8.29
C ALA A 156 -12.87 1.78 8.45
N ALA A 157 -11.78 2.47 8.12
CA ALA A 157 -11.71 3.92 8.17
C ALA A 157 -12.69 4.62 7.21
N GLU A 158 -13.01 4.02 6.06
CA GLU A 158 -14.07 4.51 5.15
C GLU A 158 -15.46 4.44 5.81
N ASN A 159 -15.63 3.54 6.77
CA ASN A 159 -16.84 3.33 7.56
C ASN A 159 -16.72 3.85 9.01
N ASN A 160 -16.00 4.95 9.23
CA ASN A 160 -15.78 5.54 10.57
C ASN A 160 -15.24 4.56 11.63
N GLY A 161 -14.44 3.60 11.19
CA GLY A 161 -13.81 2.57 12.03
C GLY A 161 -14.59 1.29 12.18
N TYR A 162 -15.84 1.22 11.72
CA TYR A 162 -16.67 0.01 11.88
C TYR A 162 -16.25 -1.10 10.92
N THR A 163 -16.27 -2.33 11.42
CA THR A 163 -15.93 -3.53 10.65
C THR A 163 -17.16 -4.35 10.33
N TRP A 164 -17.15 -5.03 9.19
CA TRP A 164 -18.15 -6.05 8.87
C TRP A 164 -17.85 -7.35 9.61
N GLY A 165 -18.88 -7.98 10.15
CA GLY A 165 -18.76 -9.23 10.89
C GLY A 165 -20.12 -9.90 11.04
N GLN A 166 -20.11 -11.12 11.58
CA GLN A 166 -21.34 -11.79 11.95
C GLN A 166 -21.81 -11.31 13.32
N ASP A 167 -23.09 -11.01 13.44
CA ASP A 167 -23.70 -10.74 14.73
C ASP A 167 -23.94 -12.03 15.54
N GLU A 168 -24.57 -11.87 16.71
CA GLU A 168 -24.97 -12.98 17.60
C GLU A 168 -25.90 -14.01 16.94
N ASN A 169 -26.51 -13.69 15.80
CA ASN A 169 -27.38 -14.56 15.02
C ASN A 169 -26.67 -15.19 13.80
N GLY A 170 -25.39 -14.87 13.58
CA GLY A 170 -24.63 -15.33 12.43
C GLY A 170 -24.94 -14.57 11.14
N GLU A 171 -25.67 -13.44 11.21
CA GLU A 171 -25.95 -12.62 10.04
C GLU A 171 -24.81 -11.63 9.81
N TRP A 172 -24.33 -11.54 8.57
CA TRP A 172 -23.33 -10.54 8.18
C TRP A 172 -23.95 -9.14 8.25
N ASN A 173 -23.44 -8.31 9.14
CA ASN A 173 -23.82 -6.91 9.25
C ASN A 173 -22.63 -6.03 9.61
N GLU A 174 -22.85 -4.71 9.54
CA GLU A 174 -21.92 -3.75 10.12
C GLU A 174 -21.94 -4.01 11.63
N THR A 175 -20.87 -4.63 12.12
CA THR A 175 -20.76 -4.86 13.56
C THR A 175 -20.43 -3.53 14.21
N HIS A 176 -20.99 -3.27 15.39
CA HIS A 176 -20.64 -2.08 16.17
C HIS A 176 -19.21 -2.17 16.78
N HIS A 177 -18.35 -3.01 16.22
CA HIS A 177 -16.97 -3.17 16.63
C HIS A 177 -16.10 -2.21 15.82
N ILE A 178 -15.39 -1.35 16.54
CA ILE A 178 -14.37 -0.47 15.96
C ILE A 178 -13.12 -1.32 15.73
N HIS A 179 -12.54 -1.26 14.53
CA HIS A 179 -11.28 -1.92 14.22
C HIS A 179 -10.22 -1.51 15.24
N PRO A 180 -9.48 -2.44 15.88
CA PRO A 180 -8.60 -2.13 17.01
C PRO A 180 -7.43 -1.19 16.65
N MET A 181 -7.14 -1.04 15.36
CA MET A 181 -6.08 -0.17 14.83
C MET A 181 -6.63 1.13 14.21
N TYR A 182 -7.95 1.34 14.24
CA TYR A 182 -8.56 2.58 13.80
C TYR A 182 -8.36 3.67 14.85
N ASP A 183 -7.58 4.68 14.47
CA ASP A 183 -7.22 5.83 15.28
C ASP A 183 -7.11 7.05 14.34
N PRO A 184 -8.26 7.66 13.96
CA PRO A 184 -8.30 8.76 13.02
C PRO A 184 -7.71 10.04 13.61
N ASP A 185 -7.44 10.12 14.91
CA ASP A 185 -6.78 11.28 15.51
C ASP A 185 -5.28 11.28 15.19
N HIS A 186 -4.67 10.09 15.09
CA HIS A 186 -3.23 9.93 14.90
C HIS A 186 -2.84 9.41 13.51
N TYR A 187 -3.79 8.90 12.71
CA TYR A 187 -3.50 8.33 11.38
C TYR A 187 -4.42 8.84 10.28
N GLU A 188 -3.86 8.87 9.07
CA GLU A 188 -4.58 8.95 7.80
C GLU A 188 -4.53 7.56 7.15
N TYR A 189 -5.62 7.15 6.51
CA TYR A 189 -5.75 5.82 5.93
C TYR A 189 -6.02 5.92 4.44
N PHE A 190 -5.36 5.07 3.65
CA PHE A 190 -5.66 4.87 2.24
C PHE A 190 -5.84 3.37 1.98
N PHE A 191 -6.97 3.02 1.39
CA PHE A 191 -7.34 1.65 1.10
C PHE A 191 -7.12 1.32 -0.38
N LYS A 192 -6.54 0.15 -0.63
CA LYS A 192 -6.58 -0.53 -1.92
C LYS A 192 -7.15 -1.92 -1.66
N GLY A 193 -8.29 -2.22 -2.27
CA GLY A 193 -8.99 -3.49 -2.15
C GLY A 193 -9.76 -3.79 -3.42
N ASN A 194 -9.97 -5.07 -3.68
CA ASN A 194 -10.58 -5.56 -4.92
C ASN A 194 -12.07 -5.23 -5.08
#